data_AF-A0A4X2LPK6-F1
#
_entry.id   AF-A0A4X2LPK6-F1
#
_cell.length_a   1.000
_cell.length_b   1.000
_cell.length_c   1.000
_cell.angle_alpha   90.00
_cell.angle_beta   90.00
_cell.angle_gamma   90.00
#
_symmetry.space_group_name_H-M   'P 1'
#
loop_
_entity.id
_entity.type
_entity.pdbx_description
1 polymer ?
#
loop_
_entity_poly.entity_id
_entity_poly.type
_entity_poly.pdbx_seq_one_letter_code
_entity_poly.pdbx_strand_id
1 'polypeptide(L)'
;MGSPGSLPGLAPRPRPGLACCYLLALLALASACYIQNCPIGGKRSTLDMDVRKCLPCGPGSKGRCFGPSICCGEELGCYMGTAESLRCQEESYLPSPCQSGQKPCGSGGRCAASGICCSSDGCGLDPVCDQEPTFS
;
A
#
# COMPACT_ATOMS: atom_id res chain seq x y z
N MET A 1 3.90 -39.28 -57.34
CA MET A 1 2.49 -39.72 -57.30
C MET A 1 2.47 -40.91 -56.33
N GLY A 2 2.38 -40.74 -55.01
CA GLY A 2 1.27 -40.20 -54.24
C GLY A 2 0.74 -41.36 -53.38
N SER A 3 1.29 -41.55 -52.18
CA SER A 3 0.95 -42.64 -51.25
C SER A 3 -0.52 -42.60 -50.82
N PRO A 4 -1.19 -43.76 -50.62
CA PRO A 4 -2.47 -43.83 -49.95
C PRO A 4 -2.25 -43.83 -48.42
N GLY A 5 -2.93 -42.94 -47.71
CA GLY A 5 -2.81 -42.81 -46.26
C GLY A 5 -3.93 -41.97 -45.66
N SER A 6 -5.18 -42.30 -45.97
CA SER A 6 -6.36 -41.73 -45.30
C SER A 6 -6.73 -42.59 -44.11
N LEU A 7 -6.57 -42.05 -42.89
CA LEU A 7 -7.49 -42.27 -41.75
C LEU A 7 -7.11 -41.30 -40.61
N PRO A 8 -7.93 -40.28 -40.30
CA PRO A 8 -7.77 -39.55 -39.05
C PRO A 8 -8.24 -40.45 -37.91
N GLY A 9 -7.34 -40.74 -36.97
CA GLY A 9 -7.62 -41.49 -35.77
C GLY A 9 -8.81 -40.89 -35.01
N LEU A 10 -9.84 -41.70 -34.81
CA LEU A 10 -10.94 -41.40 -33.91
C LEU A 10 -10.37 -41.18 -32.50
N ALA A 11 -10.49 -39.96 -31.99
CA ALA A 11 -10.24 -39.68 -30.59
C ALA A 11 -11.15 -40.57 -29.70
N PRO A 12 -10.62 -41.16 -28.62
CA PRO A 12 -11.42 -41.99 -27.73
C PRO A 12 -12.54 -41.15 -27.08
N ARG A 13 -13.81 -41.58 -27.25
CA ARG A 13 -14.93 -40.99 -26.51
C ARG A 13 -14.69 -41.24 -25.01
N PRO A 14 -14.61 -40.20 -24.17
CA PRO A 14 -14.53 -40.41 -22.73
C PRO A 14 -15.84 -41.05 -22.26
N ARG A 15 -15.72 -42.12 -21.46
CA ARG A 15 -16.86 -42.73 -20.77
C ARG A 15 -17.59 -41.64 -19.96
N PRO A 16 -18.92 -41.66 -19.81
CA PRO A 16 -19.66 -40.59 -19.11
C PRO A 16 -19.16 -40.36 -17.68
N GLY A 17 -18.68 -41.41 -17.00
CA GLY A 17 -17.99 -41.27 -15.70
C GLY A 17 -16.63 -40.56 -15.79
N LEU A 18 -15.85 -40.80 -16.84
CA LEU A 18 -14.55 -40.17 -17.06
C LEU A 18 -14.70 -38.68 -17.41
N ALA A 19 -15.71 -38.33 -18.22
CA ALA A 19 -16.05 -36.95 -18.52
C ALA A 19 -16.53 -36.20 -17.28
N CYS A 20 -17.35 -36.85 -16.44
CA CYS A 20 -17.80 -36.29 -15.16
C CYS A 20 -16.62 -36.07 -14.20
N CYS A 21 -15.71 -37.05 -14.06
CA CYS A 21 -14.50 -36.89 -13.24
C CYS A 21 -13.59 -35.76 -13.75
N TYR A 22 -13.43 -35.60 -15.06
CA TYR A 22 -12.65 -34.52 -15.65
C TYR A 22 -13.27 -33.14 -15.37
N LEU A 23 -14.59 -33.00 -15.51
CA LEU A 23 -15.31 -31.76 -15.19
C LEU A 23 -15.22 -31.41 -13.69
N LEU A 24 -15.36 -32.40 -12.80
CA LEU A 24 -15.22 -32.20 -11.36
C LEU A 24 -13.79 -31.79 -10.97
N ALA A 25 -12.77 -32.38 -11.60
CA ALA A 25 -11.37 -31.99 -11.41
C ALA A 25 -11.12 -30.55 -11.86
N LEU A 26 -11.59 -30.16 -13.05
CA LEU A 26 -11.47 -28.79 -13.55
C LEU A 26 -12.14 -27.77 -12.63
N LEU A 27 -13.31 -28.10 -12.06
CA LEU A 27 -14.01 -27.22 -11.13
C LEU A 27 -13.24 -27.02 -9.81
N ALA A 28 -12.63 -28.09 -9.28
CA ALA A 28 -11.78 -28.04 -8.09
C ALA A 28 -10.48 -27.26 -8.32
N LEU A 29 -9.87 -27.39 -9.50
CA LEU A 29 -8.70 -26.61 -9.90
C LEU A 29 -9.07 -25.12 -10.10
N ALA A 30 -10.25 -24.83 -10.65
CA ALA A 30 -10.73 -23.46 -10.81
C ALA A 30 -11.03 -22.78 -9.47
N SER A 31 -11.57 -23.51 -8.48
CA SER A 31 -11.80 -22.95 -7.15
C SER A 31 -10.51 -22.73 -6.35
N ALA A 32 -9.51 -23.60 -6.53
CA ALA A 32 -8.19 -23.41 -5.93
C ALA A 32 -7.41 -22.22 -6.55
N CYS A 33 -7.64 -21.92 -7.83
CA CYS A 33 -7.10 -20.74 -8.51
C CYS A 33 -7.97 -19.47 -8.35
N TYR A 34 -9.18 -19.60 -7.79
CA TYR A 34 -10.05 -18.47 -7.48
C TYR A 34 -9.62 -17.87 -6.15
N ILE A 35 -8.49 -17.15 -6.19
CA ILE A 35 -8.00 -16.33 -5.09
C ILE A 35 -9.09 -15.28 -4.77
N GLN A 36 -9.93 -15.56 -3.78
CA GLN A 36 -10.88 -14.58 -3.23
C GLN A 36 -10.21 -13.55 -2.31
N ASN A 37 -8.92 -13.73 -2.02
CA ASN A 37 -8.11 -12.83 -1.22
C ASN A 37 -6.94 -12.30 -2.06
N CYS A 38 -7.25 -11.58 -3.13
CA CYS A 38 -6.22 -10.79 -3.80
C CYS A 38 -5.86 -9.64 -2.84
N PRO A 39 -4.62 -9.56 -2.32
CA PRO A 39 -4.19 -8.36 -1.62
C PRO A 39 -4.38 -7.16 -2.56
N ILE A 40 -4.86 -6.05 -2.01
CA ILE A 40 -5.08 -4.83 -2.78
C ILE A 40 -3.71 -4.38 -3.33
N GLY A 41 -3.47 -4.53 -4.64
CA GLY A 41 -2.15 -4.21 -5.20
C GLY A 41 -1.69 -4.97 -6.43
N GLY A 42 -2.50 -5.02 -7.49
CA GLY A 42 -1.99 -5.32 -8.83
C GLY A 42 -1.01 -4.21 -9.28
N LYS A 43 0.01 -4.56 -10.08
CA LYS A 43 1.13 -3.67 -10.53
C LYS A 43 0.73 -2.39 -11.31
N ARG A 44 -0.55 -2.03 -11.36
CA ARG A 44 -1.10 -0.86 -12.09
C ARG A 44 -2.15 -0.06 -11.31
N SER A 45 -2.21 -0.19 -9.99
CA SER A 45 -2.90 0.82 -9.18
C SER A 45 -1.93 1.98 -8.96
N THR A 46 -1.73 2.79 -10.00
CA THR A 46 -1.15 4.13 -9.83
C THR A 46 -2.02 4.84 -8.80
N LEU A 47 -1.43 5.03 -7.62
CA LEU A 47 -2.00 5.62 -6.42
C LEU A 47 -2.35 7.09 -6.69
N ASP A 48 -3.47 7.32 -7.36
CA ASP A 48 -4.28 8.54 -7.22
C ASP A 48 -5.53 8.19 -6.41
N MET A 49 -5.36 7.36 -5.38
CA MET A 49 -6.29 7.38 -4.26
C MET A 49 -5.98 8.66 -3.51
N ASP A 50 -6.95 9.55 -3.38
CA ASP A 50 -6.90 10.73 -2.51
C ASP A 50 -6.29 10.31 -1.17
N VAL A 51 -4.98 10.52 -1.01
CA VAL A 51 -4.23 9.96 0.11
C VAL A 51 -4.61 10.82 1.30
N ARG A 52 -5.38 10.23 2.22
CA ARG A 52 -5.89 10.96 3.37
C ARG A 52 -4.72 11.53 4.19
N LYS A 53 -4.94 12.66 4.85
CA LYS A 53 -4.00 13.13 5.89
C LYS A 53 -4.04 12.14 7.05
N CYS A 54 -2.88 11.76 7.57
CA CYS A 54 -2.82 10.85 8.72
C CYS A 54 -3.51 11.46 9.95
N LEU A 55 -3.81 10.62 10.94
CA LEU A 55 -4.43 11.00 12.20
C LEU A 55 -3.75 12.23 12.83
N PRO A 56 -4.55 13.14 13.41
CA PRO A 56 -3.99 14.22 14.20
C PRO A 56 -3.42 13.69 15.53
N CYS A 57 -2.38 14.34 16.04
CA CYS A 57 -1.69 13.96 17.26
C CYS A 57 -1.15 15.19 18.01
N GLY A 58 -0.61 14.98 19.21
CA GLY A 58 -0.05 16.07 20.02
C GLY A 58 -1.09 16.96 20.73
N PRO A 59 -0.60 17.94 21.52
CA PRO A 59 -1.47 18.81 22.31
C PRO A 59 -2.37 19.65 21.40
N GLY A 60 -3.68 19.56 21.64
CA GLY A 60 -4.69 20.26 20.84
C GLY A 60 -4.86 19.71 19.42
N SER A 61 -4.40 18.48 19.12
CA SER A 61 -4.54 17.86 17.80
C SER A 61 -3.93 18.68 16.66
N LYS A 62 -2.94 19.52 16.99
CA LYS A 62 -2.24 20.40 16.03
C LYS A 62 -1.17 19.66 15.22
N GLY A 63 -0.71 18.50 15.68
CA GLY A 63 0.26 17.66 14.99
C GLY A 63 -0.40 16.63 14.08
N ARG A 64 0.43 15.94 13.29
CA ARG A 64 0.07 14.82 12.41
C ARG A 64 1.07 13.70 12.55
N CYS A 65 0.59 12.47 12.34
CA CYS A 65 1.41 11.28 12.39
C CYS A 65 2.26 11.12 11.13
N PHE A 66 3.55 10.87 11.32
CA PHE A 66 4.51 10.54 10.25
C PHE A 66 5.02 9.09 10.34
N GLY A 67 4.79 8.44 11.49
CA GLY A 67 5.11 7.04 11.76
C GLY A 67 4.38 6.56 13.01
N PRO A 68 4.45 5.26 13.36
CA PRO A 68 3.70 4.69 14.47
C PRO A 68 4.05 5.29 15.85
N SER A 69 5.23 5.89 15.96
CA SER A 69 5.75 6.55 17.17
C SER A 69 6.26 7.96 16.88
N ILE A 70 5.81 8.61 15.80
CA ILE A 70 6.30 9.92 15.36
C ILE A 70 5.12 10.85 15.12
N CYS A 71 5.05 11.91 15.93
CA CYS A 71 4.06 12.97 15.82
C CYS A 71 4.76 14.31 15.59
N CYS A 72 4.39 15.04 14.55
CA CYS A 72 4.99 16.34 14.26
C CYS A 72 3.95 17.41 13.94
N GLY A 73 4.22 18.64 14.33
CA GLY A 73 3.43 19.80 13.97
C GLY A 73 4.32 21.02 13.82
N GLU A 74 3.94 21.92 12.92
CA GLU A 74 4.74 23.10 12.56
C GLU A 74 5.10 23.98 13.78
N GLU A 75 4.14 24.21 14.68
CA GLU A 75 4.34 24.97 15.92
C GLU A 75 4.78 24.12 17.12
N LEU A 76 4.73 22.80 16.98
CA LEU A 76 4.98 21.85 18.07
C LEU A 76 6.37 21.20 17.99
N GLY A 77 7.00 21.26 16.83
CA GLY A 77 8.17 20.44 16.51
C GLY A 77 7.77 18.99 16.27
N CYS A 78 8.68 18.07 16.62
CA CYS A 78 8.47 16.63 16.47
C CYS A 78 8.68 15.90 17.79
N TYR A 79 7.72 15.04 18.12
CA TYR A 79 7.74 14.15 19.26
C TYR A 79 7.86 12.71 18.80
N MET A 80 8.89 12.02 19.30
CA MET A 80 9.15 10.62 18.99
C MET A 80 9.07 9.77 20.25
N GLY A 81 8.24 8.72 20.23
CA GLY A 81 8.11 7.80 21.36
C GLY A 81 7.54 8.43 22.62
N THR A 82 6.86 9.58 22.52
CA THR A 82 6.19 10.24 23.64
C THR A 82 4.71 9.90 23.69
N ALA A 83 4.02 10.32 24.75
CA ALA A 83 2.57 10.10 24.92
C ALA A 83 1.73 10.69 23.77
N GLU A 84 2.17 11.81 23.21
CA GLU A 84 1.58 12.51 22.07
C GLU A 84 1.56 11.66 20.79
N SER A 85 2.56 10.79 20.63
CA SER A 85 2.72 9.92 19.47
C SER A 85 1.95 8.60 19.58
N LEU A 86 1.40 8.25 20.75
CA LEU A 86 0.69 6.98 20.96
C LEU A 86 -0.52 6.82 20.03
N ARG A 87 -1.20 7.93 19.68
CA ARG A 87 -2.32 7.89 18.74
C ARG A 87 -1.89 7.48 17.33
N CYS A 88 -0.64 7.66 16.96
CA CYS A 88 -0.14 7.32 15.64
C CYS A 88 -0.02 5.81 15.42
N GLN A 89 0.02 5.01 16.50
CA GLN A 89 -0.04 3.56 16.38
C GLN A 89 -1.41 3.10 15.85
N GLU A 90 -2.47 3.87 16.07
CA GLU A 90 -3.80 3.60 15.54
C GLU A 90 -3.84 3.62 14.00
N GLU A 91 -2.97 4.42 13.39
CA GLU A 91 -2.81 4.50 11.93
C GLU A 91 -2.37 3.15 11.33
N SER A 92 -1.61 2.34 12.08
CA SER A 92 -1.11 1.03 11.60
C SER A 92 -2.22 -0.02 11.46
N TYR A 93 -3.37 0.21 12.11
CA TYR A 93 -4.53 -0.68 12.00
C TYR A 93 -5.50 -0.27 10.89
N LEU A 94 -5.30 0.91 10.29
CA LEU A 94 -6.17 1.42 9.24
C LEU A 94 -5.70 0.89 7.87
N PRO A 95 -6.58 0.26 7.08
CA PRO A 95 -6.20 -0.30 5.79
C PRO A 95 -6.00 0.77 4.70
N SER A 96 -6.38 2.03 4.96
CA SER A 96 -6.24 3.13 4.01
C SER A 96 -4.88 3.84 4.16
N PRO A 97 -4.14 4.04 3.05
CA PRO A 97 -2.87 4.75 3.10
C PRO A 97 -3.12 6.21 3.47
N CYS A 98 -2.25 6.76 4.31
CA CYS A 98 -2.25 8.16 4.69
C CYS A 98 -0.91 8.81 4.38
N GLN A 99 -0.90 10.14 4.27
CA GLN A 99 0.33 10.90 4.09
C GLN A 99 0.23 12.28 4.75
N SER A 100 1.28 12.63 5.48
CA SER A 100 1.45 13.91 6.17
C SER A 100 2.61 14.70 5.57
N GLY A 101 2.53 16.04 5.64
CA GLY A 101 3.49 16.96 5.02
C GLY A 101 3.26 17.11 3.52
N GLN A 102 3.50 18.28 2.94
CA GLN A 102 3.33 18.51 1.49
C GLN A 102 4.65 18.39 0.72
N LYS A 103 5.74 18.89 1.31
CA LYS A 103 7.06 18.93 0.68
C LYS A 103 7.82 17.63 0.92
N PRO A 104 8.20 16.88 -0.13
CA PRO A 104 9.08 15.73 0.00
C PRO A 104 10.51 16.15 0.35
N CYS A 105 11.23 15.31 1.08
CA CYS A 105 12.62 15.52 1.49
C CYS A 105 13.35 14.17 1.65
N GLY A 106 14.67 14.18 1.52
CA GLY A 106 15.51 12.99 1.66
C GLY A 106 15.08 11.77 0.83
N SER A 107 15.18 10.59 1.44
CA SER A 107 14.88 9.28 0.81
C SER A 107 13.45 8.83 1.11
N GLY A 108 12.46 9.59 0.61
CA GLY A 108 11.04 9.27 0.80
C GLY A 108 10.42 9.83 2.09
N GLY A 109 11.12 10.74 2.76
CA GLY A 109 10.58 11.52 3.87
C GLY A 109 9.77 12.71 3.40
N ARG A 110 9.15 13.40 4.37
CA ARG A 110 8.41 14.63 4.16
C ARG A 110 8.69 15.64 5.27
N CYS A 111 8.61 16.91 4.90
CA CYS A 111 8.80 18.00 5.85
C CYS A 111 7.66 18.01 6.87
N ALA A 112 8.03 17.91 8.13
CA ALA A 112 7.11 17.74 9.23
C ALA A 112 7.00 18.99 10.11
N ALA A 113 8.10 19.74 10.19
CA ALA A 113 8.20 21.07 10.79
C ALA A 113 9.35 21.84 10.11
N SER A 114 9.52 23.12 10.45
CA SER A 114 10.58 23.97 9.91
C SER A 114 11.96 23.36 10.12
N GLY A 115 12.65 23.05 9.01
CA GLY A 115 13.97 22.44 9.01
C GLY A 115 14.02 20.96 9.41
N ILE A 116 12.88 20.28 9.55
CA ILE A 116 12.81 18.85 9.96
C ILE A 116 12.16 18.00 8.87
N CYS A 117 12.92 17.03 8.36
CA CYS A 117 12.45 15.98 7.48
C CYS A 117 12.17 14.69 8.25
N CYS A 118 10.97 14.12 8.10
CA CYS A 118 10.56 12.89 8.76
C CYS A 118 10.17 11.79 7.77
N SER A 119 10.60 10.58 8.07
CA SER A 119 10.12 9.34 7.46
C SER A 119 9.48 8.44 8.53
N SER A 120 8.96 7.28 8.13
CA SER A 120 8.40 6.26 9.02
C SER A 120 9.37 5.82 10.11
N ASP A 121 10.67 5.84 9.80
CA ASP A 121 11.74 5.30 10.64
C ASP A 121 12.37 6.34 11.57
N GLY A 122 12.16 7.63 11.32
CA GLY A 122 12.76 8.71 12.10
C GLY A 122 12.75 10.05 11.39
N CYS A 123 13.20 11.08 12.10
CA CYS A 123 13.35 12.42 11.57
C CYS A 123 14.79 12.92 11.70
N GLY A 124 15.21 13.73 10.75
CA GLY A 124 16.47 14.44 10.76
C GLY A 124 16.26 15.91 10.41
N LEU A 125 17.26 16.72 10.71
CA LEU A 125 17.30 18.10 10.25
C LEU A 125 17.62 18.10 8.75
N ASP A 126 16.84 18.83 7.97
CA ASP A 126 17.02 18.98 6.54
C ASP A 126 16.69 20.42 6.12
N PRO A 127 17.65 21.18 5.56
CA PRO A 127 17.43 22.56 5.13
C PRO A 127 16.41 22.67 3.99
N VAL A 128 16.11 21.57 3.28
CA VAL A 128 15.02 21.55 2.30
C VAL A 128 13.67 21.86 2.95
N CYS A 129 13.53 21.56 4.25
CA CYS A 129 12.32 21.77 5.03
C CYS A 129 12.30 23.10 5.77
N ASP A 130 13.34 23.93 5.68
CA ASP A 130 13.25 25.30 6.20
C ASP A 130 12.12 26.03 5.49
N GLN A 131 11.25 26.65 6.28
CA GLN A 131 10.27 27.57 5.74
C GLN A 131 11.05 28.76 5.20
N GLU A 132 11.12 28.91 3.88
CA GLU A 132 11.42 30.22 3.33
C GLU A 132 10.37 31.17 3.94
N PRO A 133 10.78 32.21 4.69
CA PRO A 133 9.82 33.14 5.22
C PRO A 133 9.12 33.75 4.02
N THR A 134 7.86 33.37 3.81
CA THR A 134 6.96 34.07 2.92
C THR A 134 6.77 35.45 3.54
N PHE A 135 7.68 36.37 3.23
CA PHE A 135 7.46 37.80 3.40
C PHE A 135 6.27 38.15 2.50
N SER A 136 5.08 38.23 3.09
CA SER A 136 3.91 38.89 2.54
C SER A 136 3.69 40.19 3.29
#